data_AF-A0A4R2N1W1-F1
#
_entry.id   AF-A0A4R2N1W1-F1
#
_cell.length_a   1.000
_cell.length_b   1.000
_cell.length_c   1.000
_cell.angle_alpha   90.00
_cell.angle_beta   90.00
_cell.angle_gamma   90.00
#
_symmetry.space_group_name_H-M   'P 1'
#
loop_
_entity.id
_entity.type
_entity.pdbx_description
1 polymer ?
#
loop_
_entity_poly.entity_id
_entity_poly.type
_entity_poly.pdbx_seq_one_letter_code
_entity_poly.pdbx_strand_id
1 'polypeptide(L)'
;MSVISKTGEAASSGAREYLTFRLDQEEYGIDILKVQEIRGYEPPTRIANAPDFIKGVVNLRGTIVPIVDMRLKFNCAQVEYNSFTVVIILNLRHRVVGIVVDSVSDVMELAPDSIRAAPDIESVIDNGCILGLGSVGDRMLILLDIEKLMSSVDMGLVAVGD
;
A
#
# COMPACT_ATOMS: atom_id res chain seq x y z
N MET A 1 -36.71 -15.37 -25.65
CA MET A 1 -36.47 -14.01 -25.10
C MET A 1 -35.41 -14.18 -24.03
N SER A 2 -34.18 -13.73 -24.32
CA SER A 2 -33.03 -13.85 -23.44
C SER A 2 -32.99 -12.63 -22.54
N VAL A 3 -32.74 -12.80 -21.23
CA VAL A 3 -31.83 -11.96 -20.43
C VAL A 3 -31.51 -12.64 -19.09
N ILE A 4 -30.35 -13.29 -19.10
CA ILE A 4 -29.33 -13.32 -18.03
C ILE A 4 -29.56 -12.42 -16.80
N SER A 5 -29.69 -13.04 -15.61
CA SER A 5 -29.41 -12.37 -14.34
C SER A 5 -27.94 -12.62 -13.98
N LYS A 6 -27.20 -11.51 -14.01
CA LYS A 6 -25.79 -11.32 -13.71
C LYS A 6 -25.43 -11.88 -12.32
N THR A 7 -24.48 -12.81 -12.31
CA THR A 7 -23.77 -13.29 -11.12
C THR A 7 -23.16 -12.10 -10.38
N GLY A 8 -23.72 -11.79 -9.21
CA GLY A 8 -23.12 -10.89 -8.23
C GLY A 8 -22.03 -11.65 -7.48
N GLU A 9 -20.80 -11.18 -7.67
CA GLU A 9 -19.57 -11.62 -7.05
C GLU A 9 -19.72 -11.83 -5.53
N ALA A 10 -19.15 -12.92 -5.01
CA ALA A 10 -19.18 -13.27 -3.61
C ALA A 10 -18.47 -12.20 -2.75
N ALA A 11 -19.23 -11.25 -2.21
CA ALA A 11 -18.79 -10.41 -1.12
C ALA A 11 -18.39 -11.32 0.05
N SER A 12 -17.10 -11.31 0.39
CA SER A 12 -16.56 -12.08 1.50
C SER A 12 -17.32 -11.70 2.78
N SER A 13 -18.06 -12.67 3.33
CA SER A 13 -18.96 -12.52 4.48
C SER A 13 -18.21 -12.45 5.83
N GLY A 14 -17.08 -11.75 5.88
CA GLY A 14 -16.25 -11.57 7.07
C GLY A 14 -15.66 -10.18 7.11
N ALA A 15 -15.59 -9.60 8.30
CA ALA A 15 -14.85 -8.37 8.53
C ALA A 15 -13.38 -8.56 8.13
N ARG A 16 -12.79 -7.55 7.51
CA ARG A 16 -11.38 -7.58 7.06
C ARG A 16 -10.56 -6.67 7.94
N GLU A 17 -9.38 -7.12 8.30
CA GLU A 17 -8.43 -6.35 9.09
C GLU A 17 -7.51 -5.55 8.17
N TYR A 18 -7.39 -4.26 8.43
CA TYR A 18 -6.56 -3.34 7.69
C TYR A 18 -5.52 -2.74 8.62
N LEU A 19 -4.25 -2.82 8.22
CA LEU A 19 -3.18 -2.05 8.84
C LEU A 19 -3.32 -0.60 8.39
N THR A 20 -3.53 0.31 9.33
CA THR A 20 -3.61 1.74 9.07
C THR A 20 -2.25 2.39 9.29
N PHE A 21 -1.89 3.28 8.39
CA PHE A 21 -0.67 4.06 8.46
C PHE A 21 -0.92 5.47 7.95
N ARG A 22 -0.10 6.40 8.42
CA ARG A 22 -0.17 7.79 8.03
C ARG A 22 0.88 8.10 6.97
N LEU A 23 0.50 8.94 6.02
CA LEU A 23 1.40 9.65 5.11
C LEU A 23 1.00 11.11 5.17
N ASP A 24 1.92 11.98 5.57
CA ASP A 24 1.63 13.41 5.76
C ASP A 24 0.41 13.63 6.69
N GLN A 25 -0.68 14.24 6.21
CA GLN A 25 -1.94 14.44 6.96
C GLN A 25 -3.02 13.39 6.70
N GLU A 26 -2.77 12.42 5.83
CA GLU A 26 -3.76 11.44 5.39
C GLU A 26 -3.52 10.06 6.00
N GLU A 27 -4.60 9.35 6.32
CA GLU A 27 -4.55 8.00 6.87
C GLU A 27 -4.99 6.98 5.81
N TYR A 28 -4.13 6.00 5.59
CA TYR A 28 -4.26 4.98 4.57
C TYR A 28 -4.37 3.61 5.21
N GLY A 29 -5.14 2.71 4.60
CA GLY A 29 -5.32 1.34 5.06
C GLY A 29 -4.94 0.33 3.99
N ILE A 30 -4.20 -0.70 4.38
CA ILE A 30 -3.89 -1.85 3.53
C ILE A 30 -4.27 -3.14 4.22
N ASP A 31 -4.61 -4.15 3.44
CA ASP A 31 -4.99 -5.47 3.97
C ASP A 31 -3.84 -6.06 4.80
N ILE A 32 -4.12 -6.39 6.07
CA ILE A 32 -3.08 -6.89 6.98
C ILE A 32 -2.50 -8.22 6.51
N LEU A 33 -3.26 -9.01 5.74
CA LEU A 33 -2.80 -10.29 5.22
C LEU A 33 -1.67 -10.13 4.19
N LYS A 34 -1.50 -8.92 3.65
CA LYS A 34 -0.38 -8.58 2.76
C LYS A 34 0.85 -8.13 3.53
N VAL A 35 0.71 -7.75 4.79
CA VAL A 35 1.82 -7.28 5.62
C VAL A 35 2.57 -8.49 6.16
N GLN A 36 3.85 -8.57 5.79
CA GLN A 36 4.74 -9.63 6.28
C GLN A 36 5.40 -9.23 7.60
N GLU A 37 5.90 -7.99 7.69
CA GLU A 37 6.48 -7.43 8.91
C GLU A 37 6.64 -5.91 8.81
N ILE A 38 6.85 -5.25 9.94
CA ILE A 38 7.08 -3.81 10.03
C ILE A 38 8.46 -3.62 10.67
N ARG A 39 9.29 -2.77 10.07
CA ARG A 39 10.63 -2.44 10.58
C ARG A 39 10.82 -0.95 10.73
N GLY A 40 11.75 -0.55 11.59
CA GLY A 40 12.23 0.82 11.63
C GLY A 40 12.86 1.20 10.29
N TYR A 41 12.76 2.49 9.93
CA TYR A 41 13.41 2.98 8.73
C TYR A 41 14.93 2.91 8.85
N GLU A 42 15.54 2.17 7.93
CA GLU A 42 16.99 2.11 7.73
C GLU A 42 17.29 2.54 6.30
N PRO A 43 18.40 3.27 6.07
CA PRO A 43 18.76 3.74 4.74
C PRO A 43 19.02 2.54 3.81
N PRO A 44 18.23 2.34 2.74
CA PRO A 44 18.42 1.23 1.82
C PRO A 44 19.65 1.44 0.93
N THR A 45 20.15 0.34 0.35
CA THR A 45 21.20 0.39 -0.67
C THR A 45 20.62 0.99 -1.94
N ARG A 46 21.03 2.22 -2.27
CA ARG A 46 20.55 2.92 -3.46
C ARG A 46 20.91 2.17 -4.74
N ILE A 47 19.97 2.19 -5.68
CA ILE A 47 20.17 1.65 -7.02
C ILE A 47 20.41 2.81 -7.98
N ALA A 48 21.48 2.72 -8.77
CA ALA A 48 21.76 3.69 -9.83
C ALA A 48 20.70 3.57 -10.94
N ASN A 49 20.22 4.70 -11.44
CA ASN A 49 19.17 4.81 -12.49
C ASN A 49 17.78 4.31 -12.07
N ALA A 50 17.52 4.09 -10.78
CA ALA A 50 16.17 3.85 -10.31
C ALA A 50 15.36 5.16 -10.30
N PRO A 51 14.05 5.11 -10.60
CA PRO A 51 13.18 6.28 -10.47
C PRO A 51 13.10 6.75 -9.01
N ASP A 52 12.88 8.05 -8.79
CA ASP A 52 12.97 8.68 -7.46
C ASP A 52 12.09 8.04 -6.37
N PHE A 53 10.95 7.47 -6.74
CA PHE A 53 10.06 6.77 -5.80
C PHE A 53 10.67 5.45 -5.28
N ILE A 54 11.69 4.90 -5.93
CA ILE A 54 12.45 3.73 -5.45
C ILE A 54 13.69 4.24 -4.72
N LYS A 55 13.70 4.09 -3.40
CA LYS A 55 14.86 4.47 -2.58
C LYS A 55 16.04 3.53 -2.76
N GLY A 56 15.77 2.28 -3.12
CA GLY A 56 16.78 1.26 -3.35
C GLY A 56 16.27 -0.11 -2.97
N VAL A 57 17.19 -0.94 -2.48
CA VAL A 57 16.87 -2.28 -1.97
C VAL A 57 17.45 -2.50 -0.58
N VAL A 58 16.82 -3.39 0.19
CA VAL A 58 17.33 -3.91 1.46
C VAL A 58 17.47 -5.42 1.36
N ASN A 59 18.43 -5.97 2.10
CA ASN A 59 18.55 -7.42 2.23
C ASN A 59 17.73 -7.88 3.44
N LEU A 60 16.63 -8.57 3.18
CA LEU A 60 15.75 -9.16 4.18
C LEU A 60 15.99 -10.67 4.23
N ARG A 61 16.79 -11.13 5.20
CA ARG A 61 17.09 -12.57 5.41
C ARG A 61 17.61 -13.30 4.14
N GLY A 62 18.40 -12.62 3.33
CA GLY A 62 18.93 -13.15 2.07
C GLY A 62 18.09 -12.84 0.83
N THR A 63 16.89 -12.26 0.99
CA THR A 63 16.04 -11.80 -0.12
C THR A 63 16.24 -10.31 -0.36
N ILE A 64 16.47 -9.92 -1.61
CA ILE A 64 16.55 -8.52 -2.01
C ILE A 64 15.14 -7.95 -2.11
N VAL A 65 14.80 -7.04 -1.20
CA VAL A 65 13.49 -6.39 -1.13
C VAL A 65 13.61 -4.94 -1.60
N PRO A 66 12.94 -4.53 -2.69
CA PRO A 66 12.90 -3.14 -3.09
C PRO A 66 12.14 -2.30 -2.09
N ILE A 67 12.67 -1.12 -1.79
CA ILE A 67 12.07 -0.14 -0.90
C ILE A 67 11.53 1.03 -1.73
N VAL A 68 10.22 1.21 -1.68
CA VAL A 68 9.47 2.27 -2.35
C VAL A 68 9.09 3.32 -1.30
N ASP A 69 9.36 4.59 -1.59
CA ASP A 69 8.91 5.69 -0.74
C ASP A 69 7.50 6.12 -1.15
N MET A 70 6.52 5.84 -0.29
CA MET A 70 5.12 6.18 -0.59
C MET A 70 4.91 7.69 -0.62
N ARG A 71 5.69 8.47 0.12
CA ARG A 71 5.57 9.94 0.10
C ARG A 71 5.94 10.49 -1.28
N LEU A 72 7.01 9.98 -1.87
CA LEU A 72 7.41 10.34 -3.23
C LEU A 72 6.41 9.81 -4.26
N LYS A 73 5.88 8.61 -4.05
CA LYS A 73 4.89 8.00 -4.94
C LYS A 73 3.56 8.77 -4.95
N PHE A 74 3.15 9.31 -3.81
CA PHE A 74 1.92 10.07 -3.63
C PHE A 74 2.15 11.58 -3.81
N ASN A 75 3.38 11.96 -4.18
CA ASN A 75 3.80 13.33 -4.43
C ASN A 75 3.52 14.26 -3.23
N CYS A 76 3.66 13.73 -2.01
CA CYS A 76 3.50 14.48 -0.77
C CYS A 76 4.51 15.63 -0.71
N ALA A 77 4.05 16.80 -0.26
CA ALA A 77 4.87 18.02 -0.22
C ALA A 77 6.01 17.94 0.80
N GLN A 78 5.87 17.14 1.86
CA GLN A 78 6.87 16.94 2.90
C GLN A 78 7.37 15.49 2.94
N VAL A 79 8.68 15.33 2.78
CA VAL A 79 9.37 14.05 2.95
C VAL A 79 10.34 14.19 4.12
N GLU A 80 9.80 14.16 5.34
CA GLU A 80 10.60 14.19 6.57
C GLU A 80 10.83 12.79 7.10
N TYR A 81 12.10 12.39 7.19
CA TYR A 81 12.49 11.14 7.86
C TYR A 81 12.70 11.43 9.35
N ASN A 82 11.81 10.90 10.17
CA ASN A 82 11.87 11.02 11.62
C ASN A 82 11.98 9.64 12.27
N SER A 83 12.12 9.58 13.59
CA SER A 83 12.20 8.32 14.35
C SER A 83 10.92 7.48 14.30
N PHE A 84 9.81 8.03 13.80
CA PHE A 84 8.55 7.32 13.61
C PHE A 84 8.44 6.68 12.22
N THR A 85 9.32 7.07 11.29
CA THR A 85 9.34 6.52 9.93
C THR A 85 9.65 5.03 9.99
N VAL A 86 8.80 4.26 9.35
CA VAL A 86 8.87 2.80 9.34
C VAL A 86 8.76 2.28 7.91
N VAL A 87 9.29 1.08 7.71
CA VAL A 87 9.20 0.32 6.47
C VAL A 87 8.25 -0.84 6.71
N ILE A 88 7.15 -0.86 5.96
CA ILE A 88 6.22 -1.98 5.96
C ILE A 88 6.63 -2.92 4.84
N ILE A 89 6.99 -4.16 5.20
CA ILE A 89 7.32 -5.21 4.25
C ILE A 89 6.03 -5.92 3.86
N LEU A 90 5.78 -5.95 2.56
CA LEU A 90 4.57 -6.48 1.96
C LEU A 90 4.91 -7.69 1.10
N ASN A 91 4.09 -8.73 1.21
CA ASN A 91 4.21 -9.93 0.40
C ASN A 91 3.05 -10.00 -0.60
N LEU A 92 3.35 -9.72 -1.87
CA LEU A 92 2.41 -9.69 -2.98
C LEU A 92 2.57 -10.96 -3.82
N ARG A 93 2.29 -12.13 -3.21
CA ARG A 93 2.36 -13.50 -3.77
C ARG A 93 3.67 -13.89 -4.47
N HIS A 94 4.00 -13.24 -5.58
CA HIS A 94 5.16 -13.48 -6.42
C HIS A 94 6.34 -12.53 -6.12
N ARG A 95 6.15 -11.53 -5.25
CA ARG A 95 7.21 -10.58 -4.89
C ARG A 95 7.02 -10.00 -3.50
N VAL A 96 8.14 -9.68 -2.86
CA VAL A 96 8.18 -8.94 -1.61
C VAL A 96 8.62 -7.51 -1.91
N VAL A 97 7.92 -6.52 -1.37
CA VAL A 97 8.23 -5.09 -1.54
C VAL A 97 8.12 -4.40 -0.19
N GLY A 98 9.04 -3.50 0.11
CA GLY A 98 8.95 -2.63 1.27
C GLY A 98 8.43 -1.26 0.88
N ILE A 99 7.52 -0.72 1.68
CA ILE A 99 7.04 0.66 1.54
C ILE A 99 7.48 1.49 2.74
N VAL A 100 8.00 2.68 2.48
CA VAL A 100 8.31 3.67 3.52
C VAL A 100 7.06 4.50 3.80
N VAL A 101 6.69 4.62 5.07
CA VAL A 101 5.54 5.42 5.54
C VAL A 101 5.94 6.27 6.75
N ASP A 102 5.17 7.30 7.09
CA ASP A 102 5.47 8.21 8.21
C ASP A 102 5.36 7.53 9.56
N SER A 103 4.28 6.79 9.77
CA SER A 103 4.04 6.06 11.01
C SER A 103 2.93 5.05 10.77
N VAL A 104 3.04 3.88 11.39
CA VAL A 104 1.91 2.95 11.48
C VAL A 104 1.02 3.41 12.64
N SER A 105 -0.29 3.48 12.40
CA SER A 105 -1.29 3.91 13.39
C SER A 105 -1.74 2.69 14.20
N ASP A 106 -2.63 1.86 13.65
CA ASP A 106 -3.22 0.71 14.35
C ASP A 106 -3.69 -0.35 13.34
N VAL A 107 -4.18 -1.49 13.84
CA VAL A 107 -4.93 -2.46 13.02
C VAL A 107 -6.42 -2.24 13.26
N MET A 108 -7.17 -2.05 12.18
CA MET A 108 -8.61 -1.80 12.24
C MET A 108 -9.37 -2.88 11.50
N GLU A 109 -10.34 -3.48 12.18
CA GLU A 109 -11.30 -4.37 11.57
C GLU A 109 -12.43 -3.54 10.93
N LEU A 110 -12.61 -3.68 9.62
CA LEU A 110 -13.63 -3.01 8.84
C LEU A 110 -14.58 -4.05 8.23
N ALA A 111 -15.86 -3.91 8.56
CA ALA A 111 -16.92 -4.62 7.85
C ALA A 111 -17.06 -4.07 6.43
N PRO A 112 -17.35 -4.93 5.43
CA PRO A 112 -17.52 -4.48 4.05
C PRO A 112 -18.61 -3.41 3.89
N ASP A 113 -19.67 -3.45 4.71
CA ASP A 113 -20.73 -2.42 4.75
C ASP A 113 -20.26 -1.04 5.24
N SER A 114 -19.13 -0.97 5.95
CA SER A 114 -18.54 0.29 6.43
C SER A 114 -17.60 0.92 5.41
N ILE A 115 -17.30 0.22 4.30
CA ILE A 115 -16.47 0.71 3.22
C ILE A 115 -17.37 1.38 2.19
N ARG A 116 -17.20 2.69 2.00
CA ARG A 116 -17.88 3.43 0.93
C ARG A 116 -17.01 3.45 -0.30
N ALA A 117 -17.64 3.48 -1.48
CA ALA A 117 -16.91 3.76 -2.71
C ALA A 117 -16.20 5.11 -2.58
N ALA A 118 -14.93 5.17 -2.96
CA ALA A 118 -14.23 6.43 -3.03
C ALA A 118 -14.97 7.32 -4.04
N PRO A 119 -15.23 8.60 -3.72
CA PRO A 119 -15.70 9.54 -4.73
C PRO A 119 -14.68 9.57 -5.87
N ASP A 120 -15.13 9.86 -7.09
CA ASP A 120 -14.25 10.21 -8.20
C ASP A 120 -13.49 11.51 -7.84
N ILE A 121 -12.41 11.34 -7.08
CA ILE A 121 -11.48 12.39 -6.74
C ILE A 121 -10.39 12.28 -7.79
N GLU A 122 -10.09 13.38 -8.49
CA GLU A 122 -8.84 13.51 -9.25
C GLU A 122 -7.68 13.56 -8.26
N SER A 123 -7.34 12.41 -7.68
CA SER A 123 -6.23 12.23 -6.76
C SER A 123 -4.97 11.84 -7.53
N VAL A 124 -3.80 12.11 -6.94
CA VAL A 124 -2.50 11.66 -7.44
C VAL A 124 -2.44 10.12 -7.56
N ILE A 125 -3.34 9.43 -6.85
CA ILE A 125 -3.52 7.99 -6.86
C ILE A 125 -4.54 7.66 -7.96
N ASP A 126 -4.12 6.80 -8.87
CA ASP A 126 -4.98 6.21 -9.90
C ASP A 126 -6.20 5.54 -9.23
N ASN A 127 -7.43 5.92 -9.62
CA ASN A 127 -8.67 5.41 -9.02
C ASN A 127 -8.72 3.87 -9.01
N GLY A 128 -8.01 3.20 -9.92
CA GLY A 128 -7.89 1.74 -9.95
C GLY A 128 -7.18 1.13 -8.74
N CYS A 129 -6.40 1.91 -7.98
CA CYS A 129 -5.65 1.46 -6.80
C CYS A 129 -6.38 1.71 -5.48
N ILE A 130 -7.49 2.47 -5.48
CA ILE A 130 -8.27 2.75 -4.28
C ILE A 130 -9.39 1.69 -4.18
N LEU A 131 -9.44 0.96 -3.08
CA LEU A 131 -10.52 0.00 -2.79
C LEU A 131 -11.78 0.71 -2.31
N GLY A 132 -11.62 1.81 -1.58
CA GLY A 132 -12.71 2.61 -1.03
C GLY A 132 -12.27 3.49 0.13
N LEU A 133 -13.24 4.13 0.77
CA LEU A 133 -13.05 4.91 1.98
C LEU A 133 -13.71 4.20 3.16
N GLY A 134 -12.92 3.84 4.16
CA GLY A 134 -13.40 3.41 5.47
C GLY A 134 -13.64 4.61 6.38
N SER A 135 -14.73 4.61 7.13
CA SER A 135 -14.97 5.61 8.18
C SER A 135 -15.05 4.88 9.51
N VAL A 136 -14.14 5.20 10.43
CA VAL A 136 -14.15 4.63 11.80
C VAL A 136 -14.27 5.78 12.79
N GLY A 137 -15.49 5.97 13.30
CA GLY A 137 -15.82 7.18 14.07
C GLY A 137 -15.66 8.43 13.20
N ASP A 138 -14.89 9.40 13.68
CA ASP A 138 -14.56 10.65 12.97
C ASP A 138 -13.31 10.55 12.07
N ARG A 139 -12.67 9.38 11.99
CA ARG A 139 -11.48 9.18 11.15
C ARG A 139 -11.86 8.64 9.78
N MET A 140 -11.31 9.25 8.75
CA MET A 140 -11.42 8.79 7.36
C MET A 140 -10.15 8.02 6.98
N LEU A 141 -10.35 6.83 6.44
CA LEU A 141 -9.30 5.90 6.04
C LEU A 141 -9.42 5.64 4.54
N ILE A 142 -8.33 5.87 3.80
CA ILE A 142 -8.28 5.55 2.38
C ILE A 142 -7.77 4.12 2.23
N LEU A 143 -8.64 3.20 1.83
CA LEU A 143 -8.27 1.80 1.62
C LEU A 143 -7.60 1.64 0.26
N LEU A 144 -6.38 1.12 0.27
CA LEU A 144 -5.56 0.96 -0.92
C LEU A 144 -5.40 -0.52 -1.29
N ASP A 145 -5.53 -0.79 -2.58
CA ASP A 145 -5.15 -2.06 -3.19
C ASP A 145 -3.64 -2.03 -3.45
N ILE A 146 -2.89 -2.47 -2.46
CA ILE A 146 -1.42 -2.49 -2.55
C ILE A 146 -0.91 -3.42 -3.66
N GLU A 147 -1.67 -4.47 -4.02
CA GLU A 147 -1.30 -5.36 -5.12
C GLU A 147 -1.38 -4.63 -6.45
N LYS A 148 -2.46 -3.89 -6.71
CA LYS A 148 -2.59 -3.08 -7.92
C LYS A 148 -1.63 -1.91 -7.93
N LEU A 149 -1.49 -1.20 -6.82
CA LEU A 149 -0.60 -0.04 -6.70
C LEU A 149 0.84 -0.41 -7.04
N MET A 150 1.27 -1.59 -6.61
CA MET A 150 2.61 -2.11 -6.91
C MET A 150 2.68 -2.81 -8.28
N SER A 151 1.55 -3.20 -8.89
CA SER A 151 1.50 -3.82 -10.24
C SER A 151 1.52 -2.78 -11.36
N SER A 152 0.90 -1.62 -11.14
CA SER A 152 0.99 -0.47 -12.05
C SER A 152 2.39 0.16 -12.05
N VAL A 153 3.15 -0.07 -10.98
CA VAL A 153 4.57 0.22 -10.97
C VAL A 153 5.25 -0.85 -11.85
N ASP A 154 5.64 -0.42 -13.05
CA ASP A 154 6.72 -1.03 -13.83
C ASP A 154 7.98 -0.91 -12.96
N MET A 155 8.07 -1.85 -12.02
CA MET A 155 9.13 -1.96 -11.04
C MET A 155 10.31 -2.54 -11.81
N GLY A 156 10.95 -1.75 -12.68
CA GLY A 156 12.02 -2.11 -13.63
C GLY A 156 13.24 -2.86 -13.06
N LEU A 157 13.13 -3.34 -11.83
CA LEU A 157 13.83 -4.48 -11.27
C LEU A 157 13.35 -5.78 -11.95
N VAL A 158 13.77 -5.97 -13.19
CA VAL A 158 13.97 -7.32 -13.70
C VAL A 158 15.02 -7.95 -12.80
N ALA A 159 14.65 -9.00 -12.07
CA ALA A 159 15.63 -9.87 -11.44
C ALA A 159 16.61 -10.27 -12.54
N VAL A 160 17.88 -9.86 -12.41
CA VAL A 160 18.97 -10.49 -13.17
C VAL A 160 19.00 -11.93 -12.69
N GLY A 161 18.27 -12.79 -13.40
CA GLY A 161 18.47 -14.22 -13.35
C GLY A 161 19.77 -14.52 -14.09
N ASP A 162 20.68 -15.17 -13.39
CA ASP A 162 21.76 -15.94 -14.01
C ASP A 162 21.19 -17.30 -14.48
#